data_AF-A0A812KCT1-F1
#
_entry.id   AF-A0A812KCT1-F1
#
_cell.length_a   1.000
_cell.length_b   1.000
_cell.length_c   1.000
_cell.angle_alpha   90.00
_cell.angle_beta   90.00
_cell.angle_gamma   90.00
#
_symmetry.space_group_name_H-M   'P 1'
#
loop_
_entity.id
_entity.type
_entity.pdbx_description
1 polymer ?
#
loop_
_entity_poly.entity_id
_entity_poly.type
_entity_poly.pdbx_seq_one_letter_code
_entity_poly.pdbx_strand_id
1 'polypeptide(L)'
;MSTQVSSFDVFISHTWQTSGLRKYSSLLLQSGWKVATLSGVAAVAAAFALGATSVLPLPFQITPLQWDFEETCPFGPWGCLSGSFVTILGLFISPHFPYRKSSMCFLDIVSINQVNPDLTEMGVYGIGGFLSVAEELRILWSVPYMSRLWCLGNTFTLRQF
;
A
#
# COMPACT_ATOMS: atom_id res chain seq x y z
N MET A 1 12.13 12.67 17.12
CA MET A 1 11.66 13.95 17.66
C MET A 1 10.16 13.79 17.91
N SER A 2 9.71 13.87 19.15
CA SER A 2 8.27 13.84 19.49
C SER A 2 7.79 15.29 19.60
N THR A 3 6.67 15.63 18.98
CA THR A 3 6.08 16.98 19.03
C THR A 3 4.65 16.86 19.51
N GLN A 4 4.25 17.74 20.43
CA GLN A 4 2.88 17.78 20.93
C GLN A 4 2.00 18.45 19.87
N VAL A 5 0.97 17.73 19.41
CA VAL A 5 0.01 18.25 18.43
C VAL A 5 -1.41 18.05 18.94
N SER A 6 -2.30 18.96 18.55
CA SER A 6 -3.71 18.99 18.99
C SER A 6 -4.58 17.92 18.31
N SER A 7 -4.15 17.42 17.15
CA SER A 7 -4.81 16.38 16.38
C SER A 7 -3.79 15.62 15.53
N PHE A 8 -4.13 14.39 15.14
CA PHE A 8 -3.32 13.56 14.24
C PHE A 8 -4.20 13.02 13.11
N ASP A 9 -3.62 12.91 11.91
CA ASP A 9 -4.36 12.46 10.74
C ASP A 9 -4.61 10.94 10.79
N VAL A 10 -3.63 10.17 11.27
CA VAL A 10 -3.68 8.71 11.22
C VAL A 10 -3.16 8.08 12.52
N PHE A 11 -3.97 7.22 13.13
CA PHE A 11 -3.56 6.30 14.20
C PHE A 11 -3.25 4.93 13.61
N ILE A 12 -2.00 4.47 13.71
CA ILE A 12 -1.61 3.12 13.24
C ILE A 12 -1.50 2.19 14.45
N SER A 13 -2.40 1.19 14.52
CA SER A 13 -2.32 0.10 15.51
C SER A 13 -1.79 -1.17 14.87
N HIS A 14 -0.82 -1.83 15.52
CA HIS A 14 -0.21 -3.03 14.93
C HIS A 14 0.24 -4.11 15.93
N THR A 15 0.18 -5.38 15.49
CA THR A 15 0.63 -6.56 16.25
C THR A 15 2.07 -6.93 15.92
N TRP A 16 2.96 -6.81 16.91
CA TRP A 16 4.42 -6.85 16.77
C TRP A 16 5.06 -8.20 16.44
N GLN A 17 4.26 -9.24 16.18
CA GLN A 17 4.78 -10.57 15.80
C GLN A 17 5.02 -10.75 14.30
N THR A 18 4.61 -9.82 13.44
CA THR A 18 4.76 -9.96 11.97
C THR A 18 5.97 -9.23 11.41
N SER A 19 6.58 -9.78 10.36
CA SER A 19 7.78 -9.24 9.72
C SER A 19 7.55 -7.84 9.12
N GLY A 20 8.47 -6.91 9.38
CA GLY A 20 8.36 -5.50 8.96
C GLY A 20 8.24 -5.30 7.46
N LEU A 21 8.85 -6.17 6.65
CA LEU A 21 8.80 -6.08 5.18
C LEU A 21 7.37 -6.24 4.64
N ARG A 22 6.54 -7.12 5.22
CA ARG A 22 5.15 -7.29 4.76
C ARG A 22 4.32 -6.02 4.99
N LYS A 23 4.61 -5.29 6.06
CA LYS A 23 3.96 -4.02 6.41
C LYS A 23 4.41 -2.90 5.49
N TYR A 24 5.71 -2.85 5.22
CA TYR A 24 6.26 -1.89 4.28
C TYR A 24 5.65 -2.11 2.89
N SER A 25 5.61 -3.36 2.41
CA SER A 25 5.00 -3.68 1.11
C SER A 25 3.51 -3.36 1.06
N SER A 26 2.74 -3.62 2.13
CA SER A 26 1.30 -3.29 2.14
C SER A 26 1.06 -1.78 2.14
N LEU A 27 1.84 -1.01 2.90
CA LEU A 27 1.78 0.46 2.91
C LEU A 27 2.25 1.05 1.58
N LEU A 28 3.31 0.49 0.99
CA LEU A 28 3.82 0.89 -0.31
C LEU A 28 2.78 0.66 -1.40
N LEU A 29 2.10 -0.49 -1.39
CA LEU A 29 1.02 -0.81 -2.32
C LEU A 29 -0.22 0.07 -2.10
N GLN A 30 -0.71 0.17 -0.86
CA GLN A 30 -1.90 0.96 -0.54
C GLN A 30 -1.70 2.43 -0.91
N SER A 31 -0.50 2.94 -0.71
CA SER A 31 -0.21 4.33 -1.01
C SER A 31 0.08 4.53 -2.50
N GLY A 32 0.96 3.70 -3.08
CA GLY A 32 1.56 3.93 -4.40
C GLY A 32 0.87 3.31 -5.59
N TRP A 33 -0.21 2.53 -5.41
CA TRP A 33 -0.91 1.87 -6.51
C TRP A 33 -1.31 2.83 -7.64
N LYS A 34 -1.83 4.03 -7.32
CA LYS A 34 -2.26 5.00 -8.35
C LYS A 34 -1.11 5.40 -9.27
N VAL A 35 0.04 5.73 -8.67
CA VAL A 35 1.25 6.14 -9.42
C VAL A 35 1.77 4.95 -10.22
N ALA A 36 1.86 3.78 -9.60
CA ALA A 36 2.34 2.55 -10.24
C ALA A 36 1.46 2.14 -11.44
N THR A 37 0.13 2.20 -11.30
CA THR A 37 -0.81 1.86 -12.39
C THR A 37 -0.75 2.88 -13.52
N LEU A 38 -0.72 4.19 -13.20
CA LEU A 38 -0.63 5.24 -14.22
C LEU A 38 0.69 5.16 -15.00
N SER A 39 1.82 4.98 -14.31
CA SER A 39 3.13 4.83 -14.94
C SER A 39 3.22 3.56 -15.78
N GLY A 40 2.66 2.45 -15.30
CA GLY A 40 2.57 1.18 -16.03
C GLY A 40 1.76 1.29 -17.32
N VAL A 41 0.56 1.88 -17.25
CA VAL A 41 -0.29 2.11 -18.43
C VAL A 41 0.41 3.01 -19.45
N ALA A 42 1.04 4.09 -19.00
CA ALA A 42 1.80 4.99 -19.87
C ALA A 42 2.97 4.27 -20.55
N ALA A 43 3.69 3.41 -19.84
CA ALA A 43 4.80 2.63 -20.40
C ALA A 43 4.33 1.62 -21.46
N VAL A 44 3.23 0.92 -21.22
CA VAL A 44 2.65 -0.02 -22.20
C VAL A 44 2.17 0.73 -23.44
N ALA A 45 1.48 1.86 -23.26
CA ALA A 45 1.02 2.70 -24.36
C ALA A 45 2.19 3.24 -25.20
N ALA A 46 3.26 3.68 -24.55
CA ALA A 46 4.48 4.13 -25.22
C ALA A 46 5.17 2.99 -25.99
N ALA A 47 5.30 1.80 -25.38
CA ALA A 47 5.87 0.63 -26.06
C ALA A 47 5.04 0.22 -27.29
N PHE A 48 3.71 0.30 -27.20
CA PHE A 48 2.81 0.06 -28.33
C PHE A 48 3.00 1.09 -29.45
N ALA A 49 3.02 2.38 -29.12
CA ALA A 49 3.24 3.45 -30.09
C ALA A 49 4.60 3.33 -30.79
N LEU A 50 5.66 3.01 -30.03
CA LEU A 50 7.00 2.83 -30.59
C LEU A 50 7.09 1.59 -31.50
N GLY A 51 6.39 0.51 -31.15
CA GLY A 51 6.23 -0.67 -32.00
C GLY A 51 5.50 -0.35 -33.31
N ALA A 52 4.43 0.45 -33.24
CA ALA A 52 3.69 0.91 -34.42
C ALA A 52 4.55 1.79 -35.36
N THR A 53 5.46 2.59 -34.80
CA THR A 53 6.43 3.37 -35.59
C THR A 53 7.64 2.56 -36.07
N SER A 54 7.67 1.25 -35.83
CA SER A 54 8.78 0.34 -36.16
C SER A 54 10.14 0.74 -35.55
N VAL A 55 10.14 1.57 -34.51
CA VAL A 55 11.34 1.97 -33.76
C VAL A 55 11.81 0.82 -32.88
N LEU A 56 10.87 0.06 -32.29
CA LEU A 56 11.18 -1.15 -31.55
C LEU A 56 11.07 -2.37 -32.47
N PRO A 57 12.08 -3.27 -32.48
CA PRO A 57 11.99 -4.51 -33.23
C PRO A 57 10.89 -5.41 -32.63
N LEU A 58 10.10 -6.03 -33.49
CA LEU A 58 9.06 -7.00 -33.13
C LEU A 58 9.57 -8.41 -33.51
N PRO A 59 10.35 -9.07 -32.63
CA PRO A 59 11.08 -10.30 -32.98
C PRO A 59 10.18 -11.54 -33.04
N PHE A 60 8.98 -11.50 -32.48
CA PHE A 60 8.07 -12.65 -32.46
C PHE A 60 6.92 -12.43 -33.43
N GLN A 61 6.45 -13.51 -34.04
CA GLN A 61 5.25 -13.54 -34.85
C GLN A 61 4.28 -14.51 -34.20
N ILE A 62 3.05 -14.06 -33.97
CA ILE A 62 1.98 -14.90 -33.44
C ILE A 62 0.97 -15.09 -34.56
N THR A 63 0.76 -16.34 -34.96
CA THR A 63 -0.37 -16.74 -35.79
C THR A 63 -1.56 -17.01 -34.85
N PRO A 64 -2.63 -16.18 -34.88
CA PRO A 64 -3.80 -16.45 -34.07
C PRO A 64 -4.48 -17.73 -34.57
N LEU A 65 -4.74 -18.68 -33.68
CA LEU A 65 -5.47 -19.91 -33.98
C LEU A 65 -6.98 -19.60 -33.99
N GLN A 66 -7.44 -18.78 -34.93
CA GLN A 66 -8.85 -18.42 -35.07
C GLN A 66 -9.33 -18.65 -36.51
N TRP A 67 -10.56 -19.18 -36.62
CA TRP A 67 -11.23 -19.52 -37.87
C TRP A 67 -11.14 -18.36 -38.89
N ASP A 68 -10.47 -18.62 -40.02
CA ASP A 68 -10.30 -17.77 -41.22
C ASP A 68 -9.39 -16.53 -41.13
N PHE A 69 -8.57 -16.36 -40.09
CA PHE A 69 -7.62 -15.25 -40.01
C PHE A 69 -6.16 -15.76 -39.97
N GLU A 70 -5.53 -15.94 -41.14
CA GLU A 70 -4.11 -16.31 -41.28
C GLU A 70 -3.14 -15.11 -41.29
N GLU A 71 -3.55 -13.96 -40.75
CA GLU A 71 -2.67 -12.80 -40.64
C GLU A 71 -1.66 -12.99 -39.50
N THR A 72 -0.36 -12.89 -39.83
CA THR A 72 0.73 -12.93 -38.85
C THR A 72 0.85 -11.58 -38.16
N CYS A 73 0.48 -11.52 -36.88
CA CYS A 73 0.63 -10.31 -36.10
C CYS A 73 2.05 -10.25 -35.49
N PRO A 74 2.83 -9.19 -35.77
CA PRO A 74 4.12 -9.00 -35.14
C PRO A 74 3.93 -8.63 -33.66
N PHE A 75 4.58 -9.37 -32.77
CA PHE A 75 4.49 -9.22 -31.32
C PHE A 75 5.87 -8.98 -30.71
N GLY A 76 5.97 -8.04 -29.78
CA GLY A 76 7.18 -7.74 -29.03
C GLY A 76 6.95 -7.92 -27.53
N PRO A 77 7.88 -8.53 -26.78
CA PRO A 77 7.75 -8.71 -25.33
C PRO A 77 7.88 -7.38 -24.57
N TRP A 78 8.27 -6.31 -25.28
CA TRP A 78 8.64 -5.01 -24.74
C TRP A 78 7.53 -4.34 -23.93
N GLY A 79 6.27 -4.47 -24.35
CA GLY A 79 5.13 -3.95 -23.59
C GLY A 79 5.03 -4.60 -22.21
N CYS A 80 5.12 -5.92 -22.14
CA CYS A 80 5.07 -6.67 -20.88
C CYS A 80 6.26 -6.37 -19.98
N LEU A 81 7.48 -6.33 -20.56
CA LEU A 81 8.71 -6.08 -19.83
C LEU A 81 8.77 -4.64 -19.29
N SER A 82 8.55 -3.66 -20.17
CA SER A 82 8.56 -2.24 -19.78
C SER A 82 7.42 -1.89 -18.83
N GLY A 83 6.21 -2.41 -19.07
CA GLY A 83 5.07 -2.23 -18.18
C GLY A 83 5.34 -2.76 -16.78
N SER A 84 5.82 -3.99 -16.66
CA SER A 84 6.16 -4.60 -15.36
C SER A 84 7.25 -3.81 -14.64
N PHE A 85 8.32 -3.46 -15.36
CA PHE A 85 9.45 -2.73 -14.80
C PHE A 85 9.06 -1.32 -14.32
N VAL A 86 8.35 -0.55 -15.15
CA VAL A 86 7.92 0.82 -14.83
C VAL A 86 6.86 0.83 -13.73
N THR A 87 6.02 -0.21 -13.63
CA THR A 87 5.07 -0.34 -12.51
C THR A 87 5.80 -0.54 -11.19
N ILE A 88 6.80 -1.43 -11.15
CA ILE A 88 7.62 -1.67 -9.96
C ILE A 88 8.38 -0.40 -9.57
N LEU A 89 9.03 0.26 -10.54
CA LEU A 89 9.72 1.53 -10.28
C LEU A 89 8.77 2.62 -9.80
N GLY A 90 7.59 2.77 -10.42
CA GLY A 90 6.57 3.73 -10.01
C GLY A 90 6.11 3.51 -8.57
N LEU A 91 6.05 2.25 -8.13
CA LEU A 91 5.75 1.89 -6.76
C LEU A 91 6.82 2.38 -5.78
N PHE A 92 8.11 2.22 -6.11
CA PHE A 92 9.24 2.70 -5.28
C PHE A 92 9.43 4.22 -5.33
N ILE A 93 9.07 4.87 -6.44
CA ILE A 93 9.17 6.33 -6.59
C ILE A 93 7.98 7.03 -5.91
N SER A 94 6.84 6.35 -5.77
CA SER A 94 5.62 6.93 -5.19
C SER A 94 5.79 7.63 -3.84
N PRO A 95 6.59 7.14 -2.86
CA PRO A 95 6.80 7.82 -1.58
C PRO A 95 7.57 9.14 -1.70
N HIS A 96 8.34 9.32 -2.77
CA HIS A 96 9.15 10.51 -3.00
C HIS A 96 8.37 11.65 -3.68
N PHE A 97 7.13 11.42 -4.11
CA PHE A 97 6.32 12.46 -4.73
C PHE A 97 5.80 13.47 -3.68
N PRO A 98 6.08 14.77 -3.84
CA PRO A 98 5.72 15.81 -2.86
C PRO A 98 4.21 16.11 -2.80
N TYR A 99 3.40 15.49 -3.67
CA TYR A 99 1.96 15.66 -3.69
C TYR A 99 1.24 15.05 -2.46
N ARG A 100 1.95 14.23 -1.67
CA ARG A 100 1.38 13.73 -0.41
C ARG A 100 1.58 14.75 0.71
N LYS A 101 0.45 15.19 1.29
CA LYS A 101 0.47 15.78 2.63
C LYS A 101 1.20 14.81 3.56
N SER A 102 2.20 15.32 4.27
CA SER A 102 2.84 14.59 5.37
C SER A 102 1.78 14.42 6.45
N SER A 103 1.07 13.29 6.41
CA SER A 103 0.10 12.97 7.44
C SER A 103 0.85 12.70 8.73
N MET A 104 0.54 13.48 9.77
CA MET A 104 1.10 13.24 11.10
C MET A 104 0.48 11.96 11.63
N CYS A 105 1.32 10.94 11.76
CA CYS A 105 0.92 9.61 12.18
C CYS A 105 1.34 9.37 13.64
N PHE A 106 0.40 8.93 14.46
CA PHE A 106 0.71 8.40 15.78
C PHE A 106 1.00 6.90 15.66
N LEU A 107 2.12 6.47 16.24
CA LEU A 107 2.57 5.08 16.23
C LEU A 107 2.63 4.55 17.66
N ASP A 108 1.82 3.52 17.94
CA ASP A 108 1.60 2.95 19.28
C ASP A 108 2.90 2.39 19.91
N ILE A 109 3.76 1.69 19.15
CA ILE A 109 5.00 1.09 19.69
C ILE A 109 6.01 2.09 20.22
N VAL A 110 6.10 3.26 19.60
CA VAL A 110 7.12 4.25 19.99
C VAL A 110 6.67 4.96 21.27
N SER A 111 5.37 4.92 21.54
CA SER A 111 4.71 5.65 22.62
C SER A 111 4.41 4.77 23.83
N ILE A 112 4.25 3.46 23.65
CA ILE A 112 3.96 2.49 24.73
C ILE A 112 5.21 1.67 25.02
N ASN A 113 5.66 1.70 26.27
CA ASN A 113 6.80 0.92 26.73
C ASN A 113 6.50 -0.58 26.60
N GLN A 114 7.28 -1.31 25.81
CA GLN A 114 7.07 -2.75 25.55
C GLN A 114 7.74 -3.67 26.59
N VAL A 115 8.55 -3.11 27.50
CA VAL A 115 9.40 -3.87 28.43
C VAL A 115 8.76 -3.97 29.81
N ASN A 116 8.11 -2.90 30.28
CA ASN A 116 7.49 -2.87 31.60
C ASN A 116 5.97 -3.11 31.48
N PRO A 117 5.43 -4.20 32.06
CA PRO A 117 4.01 -4.53 31.96
C PRO A 117 3.10 -3.45 32.57
N ASP A 118 3.50 -2.83 33.68
CA ASP A 118 2.69 -1.80 34.36
C ASP A 118 2.60 -0.53 33.50
N LEU A 119 3.71 -0.14 32.86
CA LEU A 119 3.74 0.98 31.91
C LEU A 119 3.01 0.65 30.61
N THR A 120 2.99 -0.63 30.21
CA THR A 120 2.22 -1.10 29.04
C THR A 120 0.74 -0.91 29.30
N GLU A 121 0.25 -1.36 30.46
CA GLU A 121 -1.15 -1.28 30.84
C GLU A 121 -1.62 0.19 30.90
N MET A 122 -0.85 1.06 31.57
CA MET A 122 -1.15 2.50 31.61
C MET A 122 -1.15 3.12 30.20
N GLY A 123 -0.21 2.73 29.35
CA GLY A 123 -0.15 3.18 27.95
C GLY A 123 -1.38 2.76 27.15
N VAL A 124 -1.87 1.53 27.35
CA VAL A 124 -3.06 1.00 26.69
C VAL A 124 -4.33 1.75 27.12
N TYR A 125 -4.49 2.05 28.41
CA TYR A 125 -5.62 2.89 28.87
C TYR A 125 -5.61 4.30 28.26
N GLY A 126 -4.42 4.84 27.96
CA GLY A 126 -4.26 6.12 27.27
C GLY A 126 -4.66 6.11 25.79
N ILE A 127 -4.73 4.95 25.13
CA ILE A 127 -5.03 4.85 23.68
C ILE A 127 -6.40 5.45 23.35
N GLY A 128 -7.39 5.31 24.23
CA GLY A 128 -8.72 5.87 24.01
C GLY A 128 -8.72 7.39 23.84
N GLY A 129 -7.84 8.09 24.56
CA GLY A 129 -7.65 9.54 24.44
C GLY A 129 -6.91 9.95 23.17
N PHE A 130 -5.99 9.12 22.67
CA PHE A 130 -5.35 9.36 21.36
C PHE A 130 -6.31 9.07 20.21
N LEU A 131 -7.20 8.10 20.37
CA LEU A 131 -8.18 7.73 19.36
C LEU A 131 -9.26 8.81 19.19
N SER A 132 -9.64 9.50 20.28
CA SER A 132 -10.65 10.56 20.21
C SER A 132 -10.18 11.82 19.48
N VAL A 133 -8.87 11.99 19.30
CA VAL A 133 -8.26 13.12 18.57
C VAL A 133 -7.70 12.74 17.20
N ALA A 134 -7.82 11.47 16.79
CA ALA A 134 -7.35 10.96 15.51
C ALA A 134 -8.46 11.03 14.44
N GLU A 135 -8.13 11.50 13.23
CA GLU A 135 -9.10 11.55 12.12
C GLU A 135 -9.35 10.17 11.50
N GLU A 136 -8.33 9.32 11.41
CA GLU A 136 -8.41 7.99 10.80
C GLU A 136 -7.73 6.92 11.67
N LEU A 137 -8.43 5.82 11.95
CA LEU A 137 -7.84 4.61 12.55
C LEU A 137 -7.43 3.62 11.45
N ARG A 138 -6.13 3.36 11.31
CA ARG A 138 -5.60 2.33 10.40
C ARG A 138 -5.09 1.13 11.16
N ILE A 139 -5.79 0.02 11.00
CA ILE A 139 -5.40 -1.27 11.57
C ILE A 139 -4.70 -2.09 10.48
N LEU A 140 -3.42 -2.40 10.70
CA LEU A 140 -2.67 -3.32 9.83
C LEU A 140 -3.05 -4.76 10.20
N TRP A 141 -3.88 -5.38 9.36
CA TRP A 141 -4.42 -6.73 9.56
C TRP A 141 -3.32 -7.78 9.73
N SER A 142 -3.43 -8.61 10.77
CA SER A 142 -2.58 -9.79 10.97
C SER A 142 -3.34 -10.90 11.70
N VAL A 143 -3.00 -12.16 11.44
CA VAL A 143 -3.64 -13.35 12.04
C VAL A 143 -3.73 -13.28 13.58
N PRO A 144 -2.65 -12.95 14.34
CA PRO A 144 -2.75 -12.86 15.80
C PRO A 144 -3.56 -11.65 16.30
N TYR A 145 -3.87 -10.66 15.44
CA TYR A 145 -4.71 -9.52 15.80
C TYR A 145 -6.17 -9.95 15.98
N MET A 146 -6.70 -10.78 15.07
CA MET A 146 -8.08 -11.27 15.14
C MET A 146 -8.32 -12.20 16.33
N SER A 147 -7.29 -12.90 16.81
CA SER A 147 -7.38 -13.78 17.98
C SER A 147 -7.44 -13.03 19.31
N ARG A 148 -7.06 -11.74 19.34
CA ARG A 148 -7.14 -10.89 20.53
C ARG A 148 -8.50 -10.18 20.51
N LEU A 149 -9.47 -10.75 21.22
CA LEU A 149 -10.90 -10.36 21.29
C LEU A 149 -11.23 -8.88 21.61
N TRP A 150 -10.24 -8.01 21.84
CA TRP A 150 -10.45 -6.58 22.11
C TRP A 150 -11.19 -5.84 20.99
N CYS A 151 -11.19 -6.36 19.75
CA CYS A 151 -11.96 -5.80 18.63
C CYS A 151 -13.42 -6.28 18.53
N LEU A 152 -13.78 -7.38 19.21
CA LEU A 152 -15.14 -7.95 19.14
C LEU A 152 -16.01 -7.55 20.33
N GLY A 153 -15.41 -7.26 21.50
CA GLY A 153 -16.17 -6.93 22.71
C GLY A 153 -16.90 -5.59 22.68
N ASN A 154 -16.39 -4.57 21.97
CA ASN A 154 -16.96 -3.22 22.01
C ASN A 154 -17.73 -2.80 20.74
N THR A 155 -17.61 -3.54 19.64
CA THR A 155 -18.29 -3.19 18.38
C THR A 155 -19.79 -3.51 18.42
N PHE A 156 -20.24 -4.39 19.32
CA PHE A 156 -21.67 -4.68 19.49
C PHE A 156 -22.41 -3.73 20.43
N THR A 157 -21.71 -2.83 21.14
CA THR A 157 -22.32 -1.97 22.17
C THR A 157 -22.44 -0.50 21.75
N LEU A 158 -21.78 -0.08 20.67
CA LEU A 158 -21.81 1.32 20.18
C LEU A 158 -22.92 1.63 19.17
N ARG A 159 -23.92 0.75 19.02
CA ARG A 159 -25.07 0.97 18.12
C ARG A 159 -26.39 1.26 18.84
N GLN A 160 -26.34 1.68 20.11
CA GLN A 160 -27.55 1.97 20.91
C GLN A 160 -27.55 3.28 21.71
N PHE A 161 -26.72 4.27 21.38
CA PHE A 161 -26.91 5.64 21.86
C PHE A 161 -26.70 6.65 20.73
#